data_AF-A0A8J6XNM1-F1
#
_entry.id   AF-A0A8J6XNM1-F1
#
_cell.length_a   1.000
_cell.length_b   1.000
_cell.length_c   1.000
_cell.angle_alpha   90.00
_cell.angle_beta   90.00
_cell.angle_gamma   90.00
#
_symmetry.space_group_name_H-M   'P 1'
#
loop_
_entity.id
_entity.type
_entity.pdbx_description
1 polymer ?
#
loop_
_entity_poly.entity_id
_entity_poly.type
_entity_poly.pdbx_seq_one_letter_code
_entity_poly.pdbx_strand_id
1 'polypeptide(L)'
;MRDVKRAFGVAAVLCALVLAFGCATVGKDGVGEKTIGAGFRYSAYGPDYDPGSQYWLRVGQEMAARFPGGVGETVWIVGRLKDDGTLLNFPVDSDHSLILGSETDENEAVLDLFDRHGFRVWLQVEPGHAPVEDLIHIVLEKYSHHPSVVGFGVDVEWFESTEEPEGRAVTDAEARAWLAAVREHDPDDRLFLKHWEIGKMPPNEREGLLFIDDSQILPSLEAMVDEFAEWGRAFAPAPVGFQYGYPSDRPWWSGLDDPPGDIGRAILDRVPNTEGLYWVDFTVLDLFPPQAGEGSP
;
A
#
# COMPACT_ATOMS: atom_id res chain seq x y z
N MET A 1 -92.07 -15.58 -13.98
CA MET A 1 -92.72 -14.32 -13.56
C MET A 1 -91.66 -13.48 -12.86
N ARG A 2 -91.38 -12.28 -13.40
CA ARG A 2 -90.46 -11.21 -12.91
C ARG A 2 -88.96 -11.52 -13.01
N ASP A 3 -88.19 -10.81 -13.85
CA ASP A 3 -87.67 -9.41 -13.70
C ASP A 3 -86.71 -9.30 -12.49
N VAL A 4 -85.53 -8.65 -12.49
CA VAL A 4 -84.81 -7.78 -13.42
C VAL A 4 -83.48 -7.38 -12.72
N LYS A 5 -82.50 -6.87 -13.50
CA LYS A 5 -81.36 -5.97 -13.13
C LYS A 5 -80.07 -6.53 -12.50
N ARG A 6 -79.08 -6.62 -13.40
CA ARG A 6 -77.69 -6.11 -13.36
C ARG A 6 -77.29 -5.26 -12.14
N ALA A 7 -76.09 -5.54 -11.62
CA ALA A 7 -75.08 -4.52 -11.33
C ALA A 7 -73.67 -5.13 -11.49
N PHE A 8 -72.86 -4.44 -12.30
CA PHE A 8 -71.44 -4.72 -12.56
C PHE A 8 -70.59 -4.37 -11.34
N GLY A 9 -69.55 -5.18 -11.10
CA GLY A 9 -68.47 -4.88 -10.16
C GLY A 9 -67.28 -5.78 -10.46
N VAL A 10 -66.34 -5.26 -11.26
CA VAL A 10 -65.07 -5.87 -11.62
C VAL A 10 -64.08 -5.71 -10.46
N ALA A 11 -63.41 -6.79 -10.04
CA ALA A 11 -62.05 -6.73 -9.47
C ALA A 11 -61.37 -8.11 -9.41
N ALA A 12 -60.35 -8.25 -10.26
CA ALA A 12 -59.08 -8.94 -10.09
C ALA A 12 -59.04 -10.39 -9.52
N VAL A 13 -58.75 -11.34 -10.42
CA VAL A 13 -58.13 -12.63 -10.11
C VAL A 13 -56.61 -12.46 -10.08
N LEU A 14 -55.98 -12.75 -8.95
CA LEU A 14 -54.54 -12.95 -8.83
C LEU A 14 -54.13 -14.19 -9.65
N CYS A 15 -53.31 -14.01 -10.67
CA CYS A 15 -52.52 -15.08 -11.27
C CYS A 15 -51.06 -14.92 -10.82
N ALA A 16 -50.58 -15.88 -10.04
CA ALA A 16 -49.19 -16.03 -9.67
C ALA A 16 -48.34 -16.36 -10.92
N LEU A 17 -47.33 -15.53 -11.20
CA LEU A 17 -46.28 -15.78 -12.17
C LEU A 17 -45.10 -16.43 -11.42
N VAL A 18 -44.95 -17.74 -11.61
CA VAL A 18 -43.71 -18.45 -11.27
C VAL A 18 -42.75 -18.23 -12.44
N LEU A 19 -41.76 -17.36 -12.26
CA LEU A 19 -40.63 -17.22 -13.18
C LEU A 19 -39.60 -18.30 -12.84
N ALA A 20 -39.59 -19.36 -13.65
CA ALA A 20 -38.48 -20.29 -13.71
C ALA A 20 -37.35 -19.62 -14.52
N PHE A 21 -36.34 -19.07 -13.83
CA PHE A 21 -35.05 -18.79 -14.46
C PHE A 21 -34.17 -20.03 -14.37
N GLY A 22 -33.83 -20.57 -15.53
CA GLY A 22 -32.94 -21.71 -15.65
C GLY A 22 -31.54 -21.41 -15.13
N CYS A 23 -30.99 -22.34 -14.34
CA CYS A 23 -29.57 -22.44 -14.09
C CYS A 23 -28.83 -22.67 -15.41
N ALA A 24 -28.29 -21.61 -15.98
CA ALA A 24 -27.10 -21.72 -16.82
C ALA A 24 -25.90 -21.76 -15.87
N THR A 25 -25.40 -22.96 -15.61
CA THR A 25 -24.07 -23.18 -15.01
C THR A 25 -23.02 -22.71 -16.02
N VAL A 26 -22.64 -21.44 -15.94
CA VAL A 26 -21.42 -20.95 -16.58
C VAL A 26 -20.28 -21.32 -15.64
N GLY A 27 -19.51 -22.34 -16.04
CA GLY A 27 -18.21 -22.57 -15.46
C GLY A 27 -17.32 -21.34 -15.69
N LYS A 28 -16.62 -20.92 -14.64
CA LYS A 28 -15.47 -20.04 -14.75
C LYS A 28 -14.37 -20.61 -13.86
N ASP A 29 -13.66 -21.60 -14.41
CA ASP A 29 -12.20 -21.59 -14.28
C ASP A 29 -11.70 -20.39 -15.08
N GLY A 30 -11.92 -19.19 -14.54
CA GLY A 30 -11.19 -18.01 -14.91
C GLY A 30 -10.17 -17.83 -13.83
N VAL A 31 -8.90 -18.12 -14.13
CA VAL A 31 -7.80 -17.55 -13.37
C VAL A 31 -8.01 -16.03 -13.48
N GLY A 32 -8.64 -15.43 -12.47
CA GLY A 32 -8.68 -13.99 -12.35
C GLY A 32 -7.23 -13.53 -12.39
N GLU A 33 -6.90 -12.65 -13.31
CA GLU A 33 -5.56 -12.09 -13.42
C GLU A 33 -5.19 -11.55 -12.04
N LYS A 34 -4.08 -12.05 -11.47
CA LYS A 34 -3.64 -11.68 -10.12
C LYS A 34 -3.42 -10.17 -10.11
N THR A 35 -4.22 -9.45 -9.35
CA THR A 35 -4.04 -8.00 -9.17
C THR A 35 -2.71 -7.72 -8.50
N ILE A 36 -1.93 -6.80 -9.07
CA ILE A 36 -0.65 -6.36 -8.52
C ILE A 36 -0.74 -4.89 -8.12
N GLY A 37 -0.31 -4.57 -6.91
CA GLY A 37 -0.05 -3.20 -6.50
C GLY A 37 1.22 -2.70 -7.13
N ALA A 38 1.13 -1.61 -7.86
CA ALA A 38 2.30 -1.01 -8.48
C ALA A 38 2.21 0.51 -8.41
N GLY A 39 3.30 1.13 -7.98
CA GLY A 39 3.38 2.57 -7.83
C GLY A 39 4.72 2.98 -7.25
N PHE A 40 4.68 3.77 -6.18
CA PHE A 40 5.85 4.42 -5.65
C PHE A 40 5.85 4.42 -4.14
N ARG A 41 7.03 4.60 -3.56
CA ARG A 41 7.21 4.99 -2.16
C ARG A 41 7.39 6.50 -2.11
N TYR A 42 6.64 7.19 -1.27
CA TYR A 42 6.74 8.64 -1.02
C TYR A 42 7.22 8.94 0.38
N SER A 43 8.07 9.95 0.49
CA SER A 43 8.42 10.66 1.71
C SER A 43 8.61 12.14 1.42
N ALA A 44 8.39 12.99 2.43
CA ALA A 44 8.61 14.43 2.34
C ALA A 44 10.10 14.83 2.19
N TYR A 45 11.03 13.88 2.23
CA TYR A 45 12.48 14.13 2.22
C TYR A 45 13.23 13.41 1.11
N GLY A 46 12.58 12.49 0.38
CA GLY A 46 13.22 11.71 -0.68
C GLY A 46 13.49 12.50 -1.95
N PRO A 47 12.48 13.13 -2.58
CA PRO A 47 12.68 13.93 -3.78
C PRO A 47 13.21 15.33 -3.43
N ASP A 48 13.95 15.95 -4.35
CA ASP A 48 14.51 17.31 -4.18
C ASP A 48 13.43 18.38 -3.92
N TYR A 49 12.23 18.16 -4.43
CA TYR A 49 11.02 18.94 -4.18
C TYR A 49 9.78 18.09 -4.45
N ASP A 50 8.62 18.51 -3.93
CA ASP A 50 7.34 17.87 -4.20
C ASP A 50 6.60 18.59 -5.35
N PRO A 51 6.42 17.97 -6.54
CA PRO A 51 5.67 18.59 -7.64
C PRO A 51 4.15 18.65 -7.39
N GLY A 52 3.65 17.99 -6.34
CA GLY A 52 2.26 18.03 -5.86
C GLY A 52 1.44 16.78 -6.20
N SER A 53 0.22 16.70 -5.65
CA SER A 53 -0.62 15.50 -5.69
C SER A 53 -0.92 14.94 -7.09
N GLN A 54 -1.04 15.79 -8.11
CA GLN A 54 -1.30 15.36 -9.50
C GLN A 54 -0.12 14.60 -10.10
N TYR A 55 1.10 15.00 -9.73
CA TYR A 55 2.31 14.31 -10.13
C TYR A 55 2.31 12.88 -9.58
N TRP A 56 2.06 12.72 -8.27
CA TRP A 56 2.03 11.41 -7.62
C TRP A 56 0.93 10.50 -8.16
N LEU A 57 -0.25 11.06 -8.44
CA LEU A 57 -1.31 10.33 -9.14
C LEU A 57 -0.82 9.78 -10.49
N ARG A 58 -0.19 10.62 -11.32
CA ARG A 58 0.34 10.17 -12.62
C ARG A 58 1.41 9.10 -12.45
N VAL A 59 2.39 9.29 -11.56
CA VAL A 59 3.46 8.31 -11.33
C VAL A 59 2.87 6.94 -10.99
N GLY A 60 1.91 6.90 -10.05
CA GLY A 60 1.26 5.63 -9.69
C GLY A 60 0.49 5.00 -10.85
N GLN A 61 -0.21 5.80 -11.67
CA GLN A 61 -0.91 5.29 -12.85
C GLN A 61 0.04 4.75 -13.91
N GLU A 62 1.13 5.45 -14.18
CA GLU A 62 2.14 5.00 -15.14
C GLU A 62 2.86 3.75 -14.66
N MET A 63 3.18 3.66 -13.37
CA MET A 63 3.75 2.46 -12.76
C MET A 63 2.79 1.27 -12.88
N ALA A 64 1.53 1.44 -12.48
CA ALA A 64 0.51 0.39 -12.59
C ALA A 64 0.30 -0.10 -14.03
N ALA A 65 0.32 0.81 -15.01
CA ALA A 65 0.12 0.48 -16.42
C ALA A 65 1.20 -0.44 -17.02
N ARG A 66 2.36 -0.61 -16.36
CA ARG A 66 3.43 -1.52 -16.78
C ARG A 66 3.12 -2.99 -16.52
N PHE A 67 2.11 -3.28 -15.70
CA PHE A 67 1.80 -4.64 -15.27
C PHE A 67 0.34 -5.02 -15.61
N PRO A 68 0.11 -6.19 -16.23
CA PRO A 68 -1.26 -6.68 -16.45
C PRO A 68 -2.01 -6.82 -15.12
N GLY A 69 -3.24 -6.29 -15.06
CA GLY A 69 -4.02 -6.24 -13.82
C GLY A 69 -3.46 -5.30 -12.74
N GLY A 70 -2.51 -4.41 -13.09
CA GLY A 70 -1.92 -3.45 -12.18
C GLY A 70 -2.92 -2.44 -11.63
N VAL A 71 -2.81 -2.16 -10.34
CA VAL A 71 -3.58 -1.13 -9.61
C VAL A 71 -2.59 -0.16 -8.97
N GLY A 72 -2.87 1.14 -9.10
CA GLY A 72 -2.08 2.18 -8.45
C GLY A 72 -2.03 1.95 -6.94
N GLU A 73 -0.84 1.70 -6.42
CA GLU A 73 -0.62 1.46 -5.00
C GLU A 73 0.64 2.18 -4.52
N THR A 74 0.60 2.78 -3.33
CA THR A 74 1.74 3.54 -2.80
C THR A 74 2.02 3.23 -1.35
N VAL A 75 3.31 3.24 -1.00
CA VAL A 75 3.77 3.39 0.38
C VAL A 75 3.93 4.88 0.65
N TRP A 76 3.04 5.46 1.46
CA TRP A 76 2.99 6.88 1.75
C TRP A 76 3.46 7.14 3.18
N ILE A 77 4.66 7.69 3.35
CA ILE A 77 5.21 7.96 4.69
C ILE A 77 4.51 9.20 5.28
N VAL A 78 3.77 8.97 6.36
CA VAL A 78 3.10 10.02 7.14
C VAL A 78 3.85 10.37 8.42
N GLY A 79 4.87 9.59 8.79
CA GLY A 79 5.71 9.84 9.95
C GLY A 79 7.16 9.47 9.66
N ARG A 80 8.08 10.42 9.84
CA ARG A 80 9.52 10.18 9.69
C ARG A 80 10.23 10.18 11.02
N LEU A 81 11.41 9.56 11.09
CA LEU A 81 12.27 9.66 12.25
C LEU A 81 12.59 11.14 12.51
N LYS A 82 12.47 11.54 13.77
CA LYS A 82 12.96 12.82 14.26
C LYS A 82 13.41 12.68 15.70
N ASP A 83 14.68 13.06 15.94
CA ASP A 83 15.33 12.92 17.24
C ASP A 83 15.16 11.46 17.73
N ASP A 84 14.56 11.26 18.91
CA ASP A 84 14.35 9.93 19.48
C ASP A 84 13.04 9.24 19.06
N GLY A 85 12.19 9.89 18.25
CA GLY A 85 10.85 9.41 17.94
C GLY A 85 10.40 9.74 16.53
N THR A 86 9.11 10.08 16.36
CA THR A 86 8.49 10.29 15.05
C THR A 86 7.93 11.71 14.94
N LEU A 87 8.19 12.34 13.79
CA LEU A 87 7.47 13.52 13.34
C LEU A 87 6.42 13.12 12.31
N LEU A 88 5.16 13.24 12.70
CA LEU A 88 4.02 13.10 11.81
C LEU A 88 3.84 14.37 10.96
N ASN A 89 3.62 14.23 9.66
CA ASN A 89 3.48 15.35 8.72
C ASN A 89 2.05 15.94 8.70
N PHE A 90 1.42 15.95 9.87
CA PHE A 90 0.13 16.58 10.14
C PHE A 90 0.04 17.03 11.61
N PRO A 91 -0.89 17.93 11.97
CA PRO A 91 -1.05 18.37 13.34
C PRO A 91 -1.56 17.25 14.23
N VAL A 92 -0.92 17.09 15.38
CA VAL A 92 -1.27 16.08 16.38
C VAL A 92 -1.36 16.75 17.73
N ASP A 93 -2.40 16.41 18.49
CA ASP A 93 -2.51 16.76 19.91
C ASP A 93 -2.15 15.50 20.72
N SER A 94 -0.84 15.26 20.86
CA SER A 94 -0.31 14.10 21.59
C SER A 94 0.46 14.55 22.83
N ASP A 95 0.14 13.93 23.97
CA ASP A 95 0.91 14.11 25.22
C ASP A 95 2.22 13.28 25.20
N HIS A 96 2.43 12.43 24.20
CA HIS A 96 3.60 11.56 24.12
C HIS A 96 4.81 12.32 23.57
N SER A 97 5.87 12.47 24.38
CA SER A 97 7.04 13.29 24.01
C SER A 97 7.82 12.81 22.78
N LEU A 98 7.64 11.55 22.38
CA LEU A 98 8.27 10.96 21.19
C LEU A 98 7.40 11.03 19.93
N ILE A 99 6.17 11.57 20.02
CA ILE A 99 5.26 11.70 18.87
C ILE A 99 5.00 13.19 18.67
N LEU A 100 5.57 13.73 17.60
CA LEU A 100 5.48 15.14 17.25
C LEU A 100 4.59 15.32 16.03
N GLY A 101 3.91 16.48 15.94
CA GLY A 101 3.13 16.88 14.78
C GLY A 101 3.74 18.08 14.04
N SER A 102 3.60 18.07 12.72
CA SER A 102 3.80 19.27 11.90
C SER A 102 2.65 20.27 12.08
N GLU A 103 2.84 21.53 11.67
CA GLU A 103 1.81 22.57 11.77
C GLU A 103 0.69 22.44 10.73
N THR A 104 0.97 21.74 9.62
CA THR A 104 0.07 21.60 8.47
C THR A 104 -0.12 20.14 8.12
N ASP A 105 -1.33 19.81 7.67
CA ASP A 105 -1.65 18.49 7.13
C ASP A 105 -1.19 18.42 5.67
N GLU A 106 -0.22 17.55 5.41
CA GLU A 106 0.36 17.35 4.08
C GLU A 106 -0.32 16.22 3.29
N ASN A 107 -1.24 15.46 3.90
CA ASN A 107 -1.73 14.20 3.34
C ASN A 107 -3.18 14.29 2.82
N GLU A 108 -4.08 14.99 3.51
CA GLU A 108 -5.53 14.93 3.24
C GLU A 108 -5.87 15.15 1.76
N ALA A 109 -5.27 16.19 1.14
CA ALA A 109 -5.56 16.54 -0.25
C ALA A 109 -5.12 15.48 -1.27
N VAL A 110 -4.04 14.73 -0.98
CA VAL A 110 -3.57 13.66 -1.87
C VAL A 110 -4.38 12.38 -1.67
N LEU A 111 -4.78 12.06 -0.43
CA LEU A 111 -5.62 10.91 -0.12
C LEU A 111 -7.01 11.07 -0.74
N ASP A 112 -7.60 12.26 -0.66
CA ASP A 112 -8.83 12.65 -1.37
C ASP A 112 -8.71 12.41 -2.89
N LEU A 113 -7.54 12.69 -3.47
CA LEU A 113 -7.29 12.46 -4.89
C LEU A 113 -7.21 10.96 -5.18
N PHE A 114 -6.50 10.20 -4.36
CA PHE A 114 -6.37 8.74 -4.49
C PHE A 114 -7.71 8.02 -4.35
N ASP A 115 -8.59 8.45 -3.44
CA ASP A 115 -9.95 7.93 -3.29
C ASP A 115 -10.73 8.00 -4.61
N ARG A 116 -10.68 9.15 -5.29
CA ARG A 116 -11.41 9.37 -6.56
C ARG A 116 -10.85 8.55 -7.73
N HIS A 117 -9.64 8.03 -7.60
CA HIS A 117 -8.93 7.31 -8.66
C HIS A 117 -8.72 5.82 -8.35
N GLY A 118 -9.28 5.31 -7.26
CA GLY A 118 -9.21 3.89 -6.91
C GLY A 118 -7.80 3.41 -6.59
N PHE A 119 -6.99 4.29 -6.00
CA PHE A 119 -5.66 3.96 -5.51
C PHE A 119 -5.75 3.16 -4.21
N ARG A 120 -4.69 2.40 -3.92
CA ARG A 120 -4.44 1.78 -2.62
C ARG A 120 -3.27 2.47 -1.93
N VAL A 121 -3.41 2.78 -0.66
CA VAL A 121 -2.44 3.57 0.10
C VAL A 121 -2.12 2.85 1.39
N TRP A 122 -0.84 2.56 1.58
CA TRP A 122 -0.33 2.16 2.87
C TRP A 122 0.26 3.37 3.59
N LEU A 123 -0.22 3.67 4.79
CA LEU A 123 0.29 4.77 5.60
C LEU A 123 1.46 4.26 6.45
N GLN A 124 2.68 4.73 6.19
CA GLN A 124 3.90 4.24 6.86
C GLN A 124 4.43 5.25 7.89
N VAL A 125 5.00 4.73 8.99
CA VAL A 125 5.82 5.48 9.93
C VAL A 125 7.24 4.91 10.09
N GLU A 126 8.18 5.79 10.39
CA GLU A 126 9.51 5.49 10.95
C GLU A 126 9.45 5.79 12.46
N PRO A 127 9.30 4.75 13.32
CA PRO A 127 8.88 4.96 14.71
C PRO A 127 9.96 5.51 15.65
N GLY A 128 11.24 5.27 15.41
CA GLY A 128 12.27 5.49 16.44
C GLY A 128 11.91 4.73 17.72
N HIS A 129 11.92 5.41 18.87
CA HIS A 129 11.45 4.85 20.14
C HIS A 129 9.98 5.17 20.44
N ALA A 130 9.24 5.79 19.52
CA ALA A 130 7.83 6.06 19.73
C ALA A 130 7.02 4.75 19.79
N PRO A 131 6.00 4.65 20.66
CA PRO A 131 5.14 3.48 20.74
C PRO A 131 4.36 3.30 19.43
N VAL A 132 4.63 2.20 18.72
CA VAL A 132 4.03 1.89 17.42
C VAL A 132 2.51 1.79 17.51
N GLU A 133 1.96 1.27 18.60
CA GLU A 133 0.51 1.17 18.81
C GLU A 133 -0.15 2.55 18.87
N ASP A 134 0.44 3.52 19.61
CA ASP A 134 -0.08 4.89 19.63
C ASP A 134 0.02 5.55 18.24
N LEU A 135 1.10 5.31 17.49
CA LEU A 135 1.24 5.80 16.11
C LEU A 135 0.15 5.23 15.19
N ILE A 136 -0.17 3.93 15.31
CA ILE A 136 -1.26 3.30 14.57
C ILE A 136 -2.58 4.01 14.87
N HIS A 137 -2.92 4.20 16.15
CA HIS A 137 -4.17 4.84 16.53
C HIS A 137 -4.25 6.29 16.05
N ILE A 138 -3.20 7.07 16.24
CA ILE A 138 -3.17 8.49 15.83
C ILE A 138 -3.33 8.63 14.31
N VAL A 139 -2.61 7.83 13.52
CA VAL A 139 -2.64 7.92 12.05
C VAL A 139 -3.97 7.40 11.50
N LEU A 140 -4.45 6.25 11.97
CA LEU A 140 -5.68 5.66 11.44
C LEU A 140 -6.94 6.37 11.95
N GLU A 141 -6.97 6.91 13.17
CA GLU A 141 -8.08 7.78 13.60
C GLU A 141 -8.20 9.01 12.69
N LYS A 142 -7.05 9.51 12.21
CA LYS A 142 -6.98 10.67 11.34
C LYS A 142 -7.34 10.39 9.88
N TYR A 143 -6.98 9.22 9.33
CA TYR A 143 -7.05 8.98 7.87
C TYR A 143 -7.83 7.73 7.43
N SER A 144 -8.31 6.87 8.34
CA SER A 144 -9.07 5.65 7.95
C SER A 144 -10.41 5.93 7.28
N HIS A 145 -10.91 7.17 7.30
CA HIS A 145 -12.10 7.55 6.53
C HIS A 145 -11.87 7.54 5.02
N HIS A 146 -10.61 7.51 4.56
CA HIS A 146 -10.25 7.43 3.15
C HIS A 146 -10.35 5.99 2.63
N PRO A 147 -11.27 5.66 1.71
CA PRO A 147 -11.39 4.31 1.14
C PRO A 147 -10.16 3.85 0.34
N SER A 148 -9.23 4.75 0.00
CA SER A 148 -7.94 4.38 -0.59
C SER A 148 -6.95 3.81 0.42
N VAL A 149 -7.12 4.05 1.73
CA VAL A 149 -6.26 3.45 2.76
C VAL A 149 -6.57 1.96 2.86
N VAL A 150 -5.52 1.13 2.80
CA VAL A 150 -5.63 -0.34 2.89
C VAL A 150 -4.90 -0.92 4.10
N GLY A 151 -4.32 -0.04 4.92
CA GLY A 151 -3.61 -0.43 6.13
C GLY A 151 -2.46 0.48 6.50
N PHE A 152 -1.67 -0.03 7.45
CA PHE A 152 -0.58 0.69 8.10
C PHE A 152 0.76 0.00 7.86
N GLY A 153 1.83 0.77 7.88
CA GLY A 153 3.19 0.33 7.65
C GLY A 153 4.16 0.73 8.75
N VAL A 154 5.02 -0.21 9.15
CA VAL A 154 6.15 0.08 10.05
C VAL A 154 7.45 -0.12 9.29
N ASP A 155 8.25 0.94 9.25
CA ASP A 155 9.65 0.85 8.85
C ASP A 155 10.48 0.26 9.99
N VAL A 156 10.78 -1.03 9.92
CA VAL A 156 11.40 -1.77 11.03
C VAL A 156 12.86 -1.37 11.20
N GLU A 157 13.50 -0.83 10.16
CA GLU A 157 14.83 -0.20 10.21
C GLU A 157 14.96 0.80 11.37
N TRP A 158 13.85 1.49 11.69
CA TRP A 158 13.77 2.53 12.70
C TRP A 158 13.06 2.09 13.98
N PHE A 159 12.64 0.82 14.09
CA PHE A 159 11.96 0.35 15.29
C PHE A 159 12.92 0.17 16.46
N GLU A 160 12.74 0.98 17.51
CA GLU A 160 13.67 1.09 18.65
C GLU A 160 15.12 1.36 18.21
N SER A 161 15.27 2.15 17.13
CA SER A 161 16.59 2.59 16.66
C SER A 161 16.54 3.99 16.07
N THR A 162 17.58 4.79 16.32
CA THR A 162 17.66 6.20 15.87
C THR A 162 19.03 6.62 15.33
N GLU A 163 20.10 5.89 15.65
CA GLU A 163 21.47 6.22 15.21
C GLU A 163 21.96 5.33 14.07
N GLU A 164 21.71 4.01 14.15
CA GLU A 164 22.07 3.06 13.11
C GLU A 164 20.79 2.34 12.64
N PRO A 165 20.52 2.31 11.33
CA PRO A 165 19.32 1.72 10.76
C PRO A 165 19.32 0.18 10.83
N GLU A 166 19.47 -0.41 12.02
CA GLU A 166 19.36 -1.86 12.16
C GLU A 166 18.00 -2.28 12.70
N GLY A 167 17.35 -1.43 13.51
CA GLY A 167 16.11 -1.76 14.19
C GLY A 167 16.19 -2.95 15.16
N ARG A 168 15.28 -3.01 16.11
CA ARG A 168 15.03 -4.23 16.87
C ARG A 168 14.18 -5.18 16.03
N ALA A 169 14.49 -6.48 16.10
CA ALA A 169 13.64 -7.49 15.50
C ALA A 169 12.22 -7.47 16.10
N VAL A 170 11.22 -7.52 15.24
CA VAL A 170 9.80 -7.58 15.60
C VAL A 170 9.44 -9.02 15.96
N THR A 171 8.82 -9.20 17.11
CA THR A 171 8.33 -10.51 17.55
C THR A 171 6.94 -10.81 16.98
N ASP A 172 6.58 -12.10 16.94
CA ASP A 172 5.22 -12.52 16.58
C ASP A 172 4.14 -11.87 17.47
N ALA A 173 4.46 -11.61 18.75
CA ALA A 173 3.51 -10.98 19.67
C ALA A 173 3.25 -9.52 19.33
N GLU A 174 4.30 -8.78 18.97
CA GLU A 174 4.20 -7.38 18.53
C GLU A 174 3.45 -7.28 17.21
N ALA A 175 3.81 -8.09 16.22
CA ALA A 175 3.11 -8.11 14.93
C ALA A 175 1.60 -8.38 15.08
N ARG A 176 1.21 -9.32 15.96
CA ARG A 176 -0.22 -9.58 16.26
C ARG A 176 -0.89 -8.41 16.98
N ALA A 177 -0.20 -7.78 17.93
CA ALA A 177 -0.75 -6.63 18.65
C ALA A 177 -0.96 -5.44 17.71
N TRP A 178 0.02 -5.14 16.86
CA TRP A 178 -0.08 -4.06 15.88
C TRP A 178 -1.15 -4.32 14.82
N LEU A 179 -1.25 -5.56 14.30
CA LEU A 179 -2.33 -5.90 13.38
C LEU A 179 -3.71 -5.80 14.04
N ALA A 180 -3.82 -6.17 15.33
CA ALA A 180 -5.06 -5.99 16.07
C ALA A 180 -5.42 -4.51 16.20
N ALA A 181 -4.45 -3.65 16.58
CA ALA A 181 -4.66 -2.20 16.69
C ALA A 181 -5.06 -1.56 15.35
N VAL A 182 -4.46 -2.00 14.23
CA VAL A 182 -4.87 -1.58 12.88
C VAL A 182 -6.34 -1.95 12.63
N ARG A 183 -6.72 -3.19 12.93
CA ARG A 183 -8.07 -3.71 12.68
C ARG A 183 -9.16 -3.22 13.62
N GLU A 184 -8.80 -2.46 14.65
CA GLU A 184 -9.77 -1.72 15.45
C GLU A 184 -10.39 -0.54 14.68
N HIS A 185 -9.69 -0.03 13.66
CA HIS A 185 -10.18 1.06 12.79
C HIS A 185 -10.98 0.50 11.60
N ASP A 186 -10.43 -0.47 10.88
CA ASP A 186 -11.13 -1.22 9.84
C ASP A 186 -10.74 -2.72 9.88
N PRO A 187 -11.69 -3.67 10.03
CA PRO A 187 -11.36 -5.09 10.11
C PRO A 187 -10.72 -5.67 8.83
N ASP A 188 -10.90 -5.01 7.68
CA ASP A 188 -10.31 -5.42 6.40
C ASP A 188 -8.89 -4.86 6.19
N ASP A 189 -8.47 -3.89 7.01
CA ASP A 189 -7.12 -3.33 6.96
C ASP A 189 -6.05 -4.36 7.33
N ARG A 190 -4.86 -4.09 6.80
CA ARG A 190 -3.67 -4.94 6.90
C ARG A 190 -2.51 -4.18 7.54
N LEU A 191 -1.50 -4.92 7.96
CA LEU A 191 -0.23 -4.37 8.43
C LEU A 191 0.87 -4.77 7.45
N PHE A 192 1.72 -3.83 7.06
CA PHE A 192 3.00 -4.17 6.44
C PHE A 192 4.17 -3.90 7.38
N LEU A 193 5.20 -4.73 7.27
CA LEU A 193 6.50 -4.54 7.91
C LEU A 193 7.56 -4.46 6.82
N LYS A 194 8.45 -3.46 6.90
CA LYS A 194 9.52 -3.23 5.92
C LYS A 194 10.90 -3.37 6.53
N HIS A 195 11.78 -4.12 5.87
CA HIS A 195 13.22 -4.21 6.13
C HIS A 195 13.88 -5.08 5.03
N TRP A 196 15.19 -4.98 4.84
CA TRP A 196 15.97 -5.93 4.03
C TRP A 196 16.34 -7.25 4.74
N GLU A 197 16.34 -7.31 6.07
CA GLU A 197 16.87 -8.45 6.82
C GLU A 197 15.74 -9.33 7.34
N ILE A 198 15.70 -10.59 6.88
CA ILE A 198 14.68 -11.58 7.28
C ILE A 198 14.62 -11.73 8.81
N GLY A 199 15.76 -11.68 9.49
CA GLY A 199 15.87 -11.82 10.95
C GLY A 199 15.20 -10.71 11.76
N LYS A 200 14.81 -9.60 11.11
CA LYS A 200 14.14 -8.46 11.74
C LYS A 200 12.62 -8.58 11.72
N MET A 201 12.09 -9.53 10.94
CA MET A 201 10.67 -9.80 10.81
C MET A 201 10.17 -10.84 11.82
N PRO A 202 8.86 -10.84 12.13
CA PRO A 202 8.24 -11.89 12.94
C PRO A 202 8.46 -13.28 12.32
N PRO A 203 8.99 -14.25 13.07
CA PRO A 203 9.39 -15.53 12.51
C PRO A 203 8.21 -16.36 11.99
N ASN A 204 7.02 -16.25 12.57
CA ASN A 204 5.88 -17.12 12.25
C ASN A 204 4.59 -16.39 11.86
N GLU A 205 4.41 -15.11 12.19
CA GLU A 205 3.19 -14.38 11.81
C GLU A 205 3.12 -14.12 10.31
N ARG A 206 1.95 -14.37 9.71
CA ARG A 206 1.76 -14.31 8.25
C ARG A 206 0.40 -13.73 7.86
N GLU A 207 -0.66 -14.09 8.59
CA GLU A 207 -2.02 -13.69 8.26
C GLU A 207 -2.23 -12.19 8.46
N GLY A 208 -2.83 -11.52 7.47
CA GLY A 208 -3.05 -10.06 7.50
C GLY A 208 -1.79 -9.21 7.30
N LEU A 209 -0.62 -9.85 7.15
CA LEU A 209 0.65 -9.16 6.96
C LEU A 209 1.04 -9.03 5.48
N LEU A 210 1.82 -8.00 5.18
CA LEU A 210 2.62 -7.84 3.96
C LEU A 210 4.08 -7.59 4.37
N PHE A 211 5.03 -8.29 3.76
CA PHE A 211 6.45 -8.08 4.05
C PHE A 211 7.13 -7.36 2.90
N ILE A 212 7.60 -6.14 3.13
CA ILE A 212 8.27 -5.33 2.11
C ILE A 212 9.78 -5.43 2.29
N ASP A 213 10.45 -5.87 1.24
CA ASP A 213 11.91 -5.80 1.14
C ASP A 213 12.31 -4.47 0.49
N ASP A 214 13.28 -3.80 1.09
CA ASP A 214 13.83 -2.52 0.67
C ASP A 214 15.35 -2.54 0.47
N SER A 215 15.91 -3.72 0.21
CA SER A 215 17.31 -3.90 -0.13
C SER A 215 17.78 -3.02 -1.28
N GLN A 216 19.04 -2.63 -1.17
CA GLN A 216 19.75 -1.78 -2.13
C GLN A 216 21.25 -2.07 -2.07
N ILE A 217 22.05 -1.42 -2.91
CA ILE A 217 23.51 -1.65 -3.03
C ILE A 217 23.77 -3.03 -3.66
N LEU A 218 22.91 -3.40 -4.60
CA LEU A 218 22.95 -4.67 -5.31
C LEU A 218 23.75 -4.51 -6.61
N PRO A 219 24.64 -5.46 -6.94
CA PRO A 219 25.58 -5.28 -8.05
C PRO A 219 24.95 -5.45 -9.44
N SER A 220 23.72 -5.97 -9.54
CA SER A 220 23.04 -6.24 -10.81
C SER A 220 21.56 -6.57 -10.61
N LEU A 221 20.79 -6.57 -11.71
CA LEU A 221 19.42 -7.07 -11.74
C LEU A 221 19.29 -8.52 -11.21
N GLU A 222 20.16 -9.44 -11.63
CA GLU A 222 20.07 -10.84 -11.18
C GLU A 222 20.30 -10.95 -9.68
N ALA A 223 21.25 -10.19 -9.13
CA ALA A 223 21.50 -10.18 -7.68
C ALA A 223 20.29 -9.67 -6.89
N MET A 224 19.65 -8.60 -7.36
CA MET A 224 18.39 -8.10 -6.76
C MET A 224 17.29 -9.15 -6.80
N VAL A 225 17.10 -9.78 -7.95
CA VAL A 225 16.04 -10.79 -8.13
C VAL A 225 16.32 -12.06 -7.31
N ASP A 226 17.57 -12.47 -7.17
CA ASP A 226 17.96 -13.60 -6.33
C ASP A 226 17.68 -13.35 -4.84
N GLU A 227 17.99 -12.14 -4.36
CA GLU A 227 17.72 -11.69 -2.99
C GLU A 227 16.22 -11.60 -2.70
N PHE A 228 15.48 -10.91 -3.57
CA PHE A 228 14.02 -10.80 -3.45
C PHE A 228 13.31 -12.17 -3.56
N ALA A 229 13.88 -13.11 -4.30
CA ALA A 229 13.38 -14.49 -4.31
C ALA A 229 13.66 -15.23 -3.00
N GLU A 230 14.73 -14.91 -2.28
CA GLU A 230 14.95 -15.40 -0.92
C GLU A 230 13.92 -14.83 0.06
N TRP A 231 13.67 -13.52 -0.01
CA TRP A 231 12.61 -12.85 0.75
C TRP A 231 11.24 -13.51 0.53
N GLY A 232 10.85 -13.66 -0.73
CA GLY A 232 9.60 -14.31 -1.10
C GLY A 232 9.45 -15.72 -0.54
N ARG A 233 10.52 -16.52 -0.57
CA ARG A 233 10.53 -17.88 0.01
C ARG A 233 10.43 -17.87 1.54
N ALA A 234 11.09 -16.94 2.21
CA ALA A 234 11.12 -16.84 3.67
C ALA A 234 9.74 -16.49 4.25
N PHE A 235 8.98 -15.64 3.55
CA PHE A 235 7.68 -15.18 4.03
C PHE A 235 6.48 -15.90 3.42
N ALA A 236 6.68 -16.78 2.44
CA ALA A 236 5.59 -17.61 1.93
C ALA A 236 4.89 -18.39 3.07
N PRO A 237 3.54 -18.47 3.08
CA PRO A 237 2.63 -18.03 2.03
C PRO A 237 2.16 -16.57 2.17
N ALA A 238 2.66 -15.79 3.13
CA ALA A 238 2.31 -14.37 3.20
C ALA A 238 2.76 -13.65 1.93
N PRO A 239 2.02 -12.62 1.51
CA PRO A 239 2.43 -11.81 0.39
C PRO A 239 3.62 -10.93 0.73
N VAL A 240 4.37 -10.58 -0.31
CA VAL A 240 5.55 -9.71 -0.23
C VAL A 240 5.44 -8.53 -1.17
N GLY A 241 6.11 -7.44 -0.84
CA GLY A 241 6.29 -6.29 -1.72
C GLY A 241 7.76 -5.90 -1.83
N PHE A 242 8.09 -5.07 -2.81
CA PHE A 242 9.48 -4.67 -3.07
C PHE A 242 9.58 -3.17 -3.32
N GLN A 243 10.48 -2.51 -2.61
CA GLN A 243 10.96 -1.17 -2.95
C GLN A 243 12.23 -1.29 -3.79
N TYR A 244 12.30 -0.56 -4.89
CA TYR A 244 13.45 -0.62 -5.80
C TYR A 244 13.63 0.70 -6.56
N GLY A 245 14.77 0.82 -7.26
CA GLY A 245 15.14 2.03 -7.97
C GLY A 245 16.04 2.97 -7.18
N TYR A 246 16.69 2.49 -6.12
CA TYR A 246 17.59 3.29 -5.30
C TYR A 246 18.75 3.92 -6.10
N PRO A 247 19.26 5.10 -5.68
CA PRO A 247 20.42 5.73 -6.33
C PRO A 247 21.67 4.84 -6.34
N SER A 248 21.86 4.02 -5.30
CA SER A 248 22.97 3.07 -5.15
C SER A 248 22.99 2.01 -6.26
N ASP A 249 21.82 1.61 -6.75
CA ASP A 249 21.66 0.59 -7.79
C ASP A 249 21.63 1.18 -9.22
N ARG A 250 21.62 2.51 -9.33
CA ARG A 250 21.59 3.25 -10.60
C ARG A 250 22.61 2.81 -11.62
N PRO A 251 23.87 2.47 -11.27
CA PRO A 251 24.88 2.09 -12.24
C PRO A 251 24.46 0.95 -13.19
N TRP A 252 23.58 0.05 -12.76
CA TRP A 252 23.07 -1.02 -13.63
C TRP A 252 21.64 -0.75 -14.11
N TRP A 253 20.73 -0.25 -13.26
CA TRP A 253 19.33 -0.12 -13.69
C TRP A 253 19.15 0.99 -14.73
N SER A 254 19.99 2.02 -14.75
CA SER A 254 19.90 3.09 -15.75
C SER A 254 20.26 2.63 -17.17
N GLY A 255 20.80 1.41 -17.32
CA GLY A 255 21.07 0.79 -18.61
C GLY A 255 19.89 -0.01 -19.19
N LEU A 256 18.79 -0.14 -18.44
CA LEU A 256 17.56 -0.81 -18.89
C LEU A 256 16.70 0.14 -19.74
N ASP A 257 15.89 -0.43 -20.63
CA ASP A 257 15.01 0.34 -21.53
C ASP A 257 13.79 0.89 -20.77
N ASP A 258 13.19 0.09 -19.90
CA ASP A 258 12.09 0.47 -19.00
C ASP A 258 12.42 -0.01 -17.59
N PRO A 259 13.32 0.67 -16.85
CA PRO A 259 13.83 0.15 -15.57
C PRO A 259 12.72 -0.28 -14.59
N PRO A 260 11.63 0.51 -14.37
CA PRO A 260 10.59 0.09 -13.44
C PRO A 260 9.85 -1.18 -13.88
N GLY A 261 9.58 -1.32 -15.17
CA GLY A 261 8.86 -2.47 -15.72
C GLY A 261 9.76 -3.69 -15.89
N ASP A 262 11.00 -3.52 -16.36
CA ASP A 262 11.97 -4.59 -16.57
C ASP A 262 12.34 -5.26 -15.25
N ILE A 263 12.61 -4.46 -14.21
CA ILE A 263 12.87 -4.98 -12.86
C ILE A 263 11.61 -5.67 -12.30
N GLY A 264 10.46 -4.99 -12.35
CA GLY A 264 9.21 -5.54 -11.81
C GLY A 264 8.81 -6.87 -12.45
N ARG A 265 8.96 -7.01 -13.77
CA ARG A 265 8.71 -8.28 -14.49
C ARG A 265 9.67 -9.39 -14.04
N ALA A 266 10.96 -9.08 -13.89
CA ALA A 266 11.95 -10.05 -13.42
C ALA A 266 11.66 -10.54 -11.99
N ILE A 267 11.18 -9.65 -11.12
CA ILE A 267 10.72 -10.01 -9.77
C ILE A 267 9.49 -10.92 -9.83
N LEU A 268 8.46 -10.54 -10.58
CA LEU A 268 7.22 -11.32 -10.70
C LEU A 268 7.46 -12.74 -11.24
N ASP A 269 8.43 -12.90 -12.15
CA ASP A 269 8.81 -14.20 -12.71
C ASP A 269 9.46 -15.13 -11.67
N ARG A 270 10.10 -14.59 -10.64
CA ARG A 270 10.89 -15.34 -9.64
C ARG A 270 10.24 -15.40 -8.26
N VAL A 271 9.28 -14.52 -7.99
CA VAL A 271 8.64 -14.35 -6.68
C VAL A 271 7.11 -14.44 -6.82
N PRO A 272 6.52 -15.64 -6.71
CA PRO A 272 5.10 -15.84 -7.03
C PRO A 272 4.12 -15.22 -6.00
N ASN A 273 4.57 -14.95 -4.78
CA ASN A 273 3.79 -14.31 -3.72
C ASN A 273 3.90 -12.77 -3.69
N THR A 274 4.47 -12.14 -4.71
CA THR A 274 4.51 -10.66 -4.81
C THR A 274 3.11 -10.07 -4.97
N GLU A 275 2.78 -9.09 -4.13
CA GLU A 275 1.57 -8.27 -4.20
C GLU A 275 1.85 -6.78 -4.44
N GLY A 276 3.06 -6.29 -4.18
CA GLY A 276 3.42 -4.87 -4.30
C GLY A 276 4.78 -4.62 -4.98
N LEU A 277 4.83 -3.61 -5.84
CA LEU A 277 6.03 -3.13 -6.54
C LEU A 277 6.10 -1.61 -6.47
N TYR A 278 7.12 -1.06 -5.79
CA TYR A 278 7.18 0.37 -5.49
C TYR A 278 8.52 0.97 -5.95
N TRP A 279 8.46 1.90 -6.89
CA TRP A 279 9.64 2.70 -7.23
C TRP A 279 9.91 3.74 -6.14
N VAL A 280 11.14 3.88 -5.68
CA VAL A 280 11.47 4.84 -4.61
C VAL A 280 11.49 6.29 -5.10
N ASP A 281 11.03 7.20 -4.25
CA ASP A 281 11.01 8.64 -4.48
C ASP A 281 12.40 9.28 -4.65
N PHE A 282 13.48 8.67 -4.16
CA PHE A 282 14.84 9.18 -4.32
C PHE A 282 15.30 9.36 -5.78
N THR A 283 14.70 8.62 -6.71
CA THR A 283 15.03 8.67 -8.15
C THR A 283 13.80 8.82 -9.03
N VAL A 284 12.62 9.04 -8.44
CA VAL A 284 11.36 9.07 -9.18
C VAL A 284 11.35 10.19 -10.23
N LEU A 285 11.90 11.36 -9.90
CA LEU A 285 11.95 12.51 -10.80
C LEU A 285 12.85 12.27 -12.03
N ASP A 286 13.82 11.36 -11.92
CA ASP A 286 14.71 10.99 -13.05
C ASP A 286 13.96 10.18 -14.12
N LEU A 287 12.98 9.37 -13.69
CA LEU A 287 12.20 8.50 -14.57
C LEU A 287 10.85 9.07 -14.96
N PHE A 288 10.28 9.89 -14.09
CA PHE A 288 8.99 10.52 -14.24
C PHE A 288 9.17 12.03 -14.11
N PRO A 289 9.72 12.74 -15.10
CA PRO A 289 9.89 14.17 -14.99
C PRO A 289 8.53 14.89 -14.85
N PRO A 290 8.40 15.90 -13.96
CA PRO A 290 7.16 16.68 -13.84
C PRO A 290 6.75 17.34 -15.15
N GLN A 291 5.45 17.39 -15.40
CA GLN A 291 4.90 18.03 -16.60
C GLN A 291 4.72 19.54 -16.37
N ALA A 292 4.66 20.31 -17.46
CA ALA A 292 4.43 21.75 -17.38
C ALA A 292 3.11 22.06 -16.65
N GLY A 293 3.20 22.72 -15.49
CA GLY A 293 2.05 23.06 -14.63
C GLY A 293 1.97 22.26 -13.33
N GLU A 294 2.76 21.20 -13.19
CA GLU A 294 3.11 20.61 -11.89
C GLU A 294 4.34 21.33 -11.36
N GLY A 295 4.45 21.49 -10.03
CA GLY A 295 5.36 22.43 -9.37
C GLY A 295 6.71 22.56 -10.07
N SER A 296 7.03 23.76 -10.57
CA SER A 296 8.40 24.07 -10.95
C SER A 296 9.15 24.47 -9.68
N PRO A 297 10.42 24.06 -9.51
CA PRO A 297 11.24 24.51 -8.39
C PRO A 297 11.34 26.04 -8.32
#